data_AF-A0A059DNX6-F1
#
_entry.id   AF-A0A059DNX6-F1
#
_cell.length_a   1.000
_cell.length_b   1.000
_cell.length_c   1.000
_cell.angle_alpha   90.00
_cell.angle_beta   90.00
_cell.angle_gamma   90.00
#
_symmetry.space_group_name_H-M   'P 1'
#
loop_
_entity.id
_entity.type
_entity.pdbx_description
1 polymer ?
#
loop_
_entity_poly.entity_id
_entity_poly.type
_entity_poly.pdbx_seq_one_letter_code
_entity_poly.pdbx_strand_id
1 'polypeptide(L)' 'MGPLMKAIIPAALLTEIAAIVFFTATWSILAEMHFGSSVILGGEAVTAIGVVAIGIAVFRRAIRSEKRMAAGETTADA' A
#
# COMPACT_ATOMS: atom_id res chain seq x y z
N MET A 1 13.95 -6.88 16.65
CA MET A 1 13.54 -5.89 15.62
C MET A 1 12.43 -5.02 16.21
N GLY A 2 12.57 -3.69 16.19
CA GLY A 2 11.56 -2.79 16.76
C GLY A 2 10.21 -2.84 16.01
N PRO A 3 9.10 -2.34 16.60
CA PRO A 3 7.75 -2.38 16.01
C PRO A 3 7.67 -1.78 14.61
N LEU A 4 8.54 -0.81 14.33
CA LEU A 4 8.63 -0.15 13.03
C LEU A 4 9.14 -1.10 11.93
N MET A 5 10.23 -1.84 12.21
CA MET A 5 10.78 -2.83 11.27
C MET A 5 9.83 -4.00 11.01
N LYS A 6 9.09 -4.44 12.04
CA LYS A 6 8.08 -5.51 11.89
C LYS A 6 6.89 -5.07 11.02
N ALA A 7 6.51 -3.79 11.09
CA ALA A 7 5.41 -3.24 10.31
C ALA A 7 5.79 -2.90 8.86
N ILE A 8 7.05 -2.54 8.57
CA ILE A 8 7.49 -2.14 7.22
C ILE A 8 7.34 -3.29 6.23
N ILE A 9 7.78 -4.50 6.57
CA ILE A 9 7.82 -5.64 5.65
C ILE A 9 6.42 -5.97 5.08
N PRO A 10 5.39 -6.25 5.90
CA PRO A 10 4.06 -6.55 5.38
C PRO A 10 3.43 -5.34 4.69
N ALA A 11 3.69 -4.12 5.16
CA ALA A 11 3.16 -2.92 4.53
C ALA A 11 3.75 -2.70 3.12
N ALA A 12 5.05 -2.90 2.96
CA ALA A 12 5.74 -2.78 1.67
C ALA A 12 5.21 -3.83 0.68
N LEU A 13 5.13 -5.10 1.10
CA LEU A 13 4.62 -6.19 0.23
C LEU A 13 3.18 -5.95 -0.22
N LEU A 14 2.30 -5.54 0.69
CA LEU A 14 0.90 -5.23 0.33
C LEU A 14 0.80 -4.02 -0.61
N THR A 15 1.63 -3.01 -0.39
CA THR A 15 1.66 -1.81 -1.24
C THR A 15 2.22 -2.14 -2.62
N GLU A 16 3.23 -3.00 -2.71
CA GLU A 16 3.81 -3.46 -3.97
C GLU A 16 2.79 -4.24 -4.81
N ILE A 17 2.06 -5.18 -4.19
CA ILE A 17 0.98 -5.91 -4.88
C ILE A 17 -0.09 -4.93 -5.37
N ALA A 18 -0.52 -3.99 -4.53
CA ALA A 18 -1.49 -2.97 -4.91
C ALA A 18 -0.98 -2.12 -6.09
N ALA A 19 0.29 -1.72 -6.07
CA ALA A 19 0.91 -0.97 -7.15
C ALA A 19 0.83 -1.73 -8.47
N ILE A 20 1.33 -2.96 -8.51
CA ILE A 20 1.34 -3.80 -9.72
C ILE A 20 -0.08 -3.94 -10.27
N VAL A 21 -1.04 -4.26 -9.40
CA VAL A 21 -2.45 -4.46 -9.81
C VAL A 21 -3.06 -3.17 -10.34
N PHE A 22 -2.95 -2.05 -9.62
CA PHE A 22 -3.60 -0.81 -10.04
C PHE A 22 -2.97 -0.19 -11.28
N PHE A 23 -1.64 -0.20 -11.41
CA PHE A 23 -0.98 0.29 -12.61
C PHE A 23 -1.35 -0.57 -13.83
N THR A 24 -1.31 -1.90 -13.69
CA THR A 24 -1.69 -2.81 -14.78
C THR A 24 -3.15 -2.62 -15.18
N ALA A 25 -4.06 -2.46 -14.21
CA ALA A 25 -5.48 -2.22 -14.48
C ALA A 25 -5.70 -0.87 -15.18
N THR A 26 -5.06 0.19 -14.68
CA THR A 26 -5.17 1.55 -15.25
C THR A 26 -4.70 1.56 -16.69
N TRP A 27 -3.52 0.99 -16.94
CA TRP A 27 -2.97 0.89 -18.29
C TRP A 27 -3.90 0.09 -19.20
N SER A 28 -4.31 -1.11 -18.78
CA SER A 28 -5.15 -2.01 -19.60
C SER A 28 -6.46 -1.34 -20.00
N ILE A 29 -7.16 -0.71 -19.05
CA ILE A 29 -8.43 -0.02 -19.32
C ILE A 29 -8.23 1.15 -20.28
N LEU A 30 -7.24 2.01 -20.02
CA LEU A 30 -7.04 3.21 -20.85
C LEU A 30 -6.53 2.86 -22.25
N ALA A 31 -5.69 1.83 -22.36
CA ALA A 31 -5.21 1.31 -23.64
C ALA A 31 -6.34 0.67 -24.46
N GLU A 32 -7.22 -0.10 -23.84
CA GLU A 32 -8.38 -0.72 -24.49
C GLU A 32 -9.38 0.33 -25.00
N MET A 33 -9.51 1.45 -24.30
CA MET A 33 -10.28 2.61 -24.75
C MET A 33 -9.60 3.44 -25.84
N HIS A 34 -8.43 3.01 -26.33
CA HIS A 34 -7.64 3.68 -27.36
C HIS A 34 -7.27 5.12 -27.00
N PHE A 35 -7.12 5.42 -25.71
CA PHE A 35 -6.69 6.75 -25.29
C PHE A 35 -5.24 7.02 -25.70
N GLY A 36 -4.97 8.28 -26.07
CA GLY A 36 -3.63 8.74 -26.37
C GLY A 36 -2.69 8.67 -25.16
N SER A 37 -1.39 8.57 -25.43
CA SER A 37 -0.34 8.40 -24.41
C SER A 37 -0.42 9.44 -23.26
N SER A 38 -0.77 10.70 -23.54
CA SER A 38 -0.91 11.74 -22.52
C SER A 38 -1.99 11.40 -21.47
N VAL A 39 -3.08 10.77 -21.87
CA VAL A 39 -4.18 10.37 -20.97
C VAL A 39 -3.76 9.16 -20.14
N ILE A 40 -3.05 8.21 -20.76
CA ILE A 40 -2.50 7.04 -20.06
C ILE A 40 -1.53 7.48 -18.97
N LEU A 41 -0.58 8.36 -19.31
CA LEU A 41 0.38 8.91 -18.35
C LEU A 41 -0.32 9.69 -17.22
N GLY A 42 -1.37 10.45 -17.55
CA GLY A 42 -2.20 11.14 -16.56
C GLY A 42 -2.93 10.17 -15.62
N GLY A 43 -3.48 9.08 -16.15
CA GLY A 43 -4.11 8.02 -15.37
C GLY A 43 -3.12 7.32 -14.44
N GLU A 44 -1.95 6.97 -14.94
CA GLU A 44 -0.87 6.39 -14.13
C GLU A 44 -0.41 7.32 -13.01
N ALA A 45 -0.32 8.64 -13.27
CA ALA A 45 0.03 9.61 -12.24
C ALA A 45 -1.02 9.65 -11.11
N VAL A 46 -2.31 9.60 -11.44
CA VAL A 46 -3.39 9.51 -10.44
C VAL A 46 -3.31 8.20 -9.67
N THR A 47 -3.05 7.09 -10.36
CA THR A 47 -2.88 5.77 -9.75
C THR A 47 -1.69 5.74 -8.79
N ALA A 48 -0.57 6.36 -9.14
CA ALA A 48 0.60 6.49 -8.27
C ALA A 48 0.23 7.16 -6.93
N ILE A 49 -0.53 8.26 -6.99
CA ILE A 49 -0.99 8.99 -5.79
C ILE A 49 -1.88 8.09 -4.93
N GLY A 50 -2.79 7.34 -5.56
CA GLY A 50 -3.65 6.38 -4.87
C GLY A 50 -2.86 5.27 -4.16
N VAL A 51 -1.87 4.69 -4.84
CA VAL A 51 -0.98 3.66 -4.28
C VAL A 51 -0.19 4.20 -3.09
N VAL A 52 0.34 5.43 -3.17
CA VAL A 52 1.04 6.07 -2.05
C VAL A 52 0.11 6.26 -0.85
N ALA A 53 -1.12 6.72 -1.07
CA ALA A 53 -2.11 6.87 -0.02
C ALA A 53 -2.46 5.52 0.66
N ILE A 54 -2.61 4.46 -0.13
CA ILE A 54 -2.81 3.09 0.37
C ILE A 54 -1.61 2.65 1.19
N GLY A 55 -0.40 2.84 0.70
CA GLY A 55 0.82 2.44 1.43
C GLY A 55 0.94 3.13 2.78
N ILE A 56 0.64 4.43 2.85
CA ILE A 56 0.59 5.19 4.11
C ILE A 56 -0.48 4.60 5.04
N ALA A 57 -1.69 4.31 4.52
CA ALA A 57 -2.79 3.77 5.32
C ALA A 57 -2.46 2.37 5.88
N VAL A 58 -1.90 1.48 5.06
CA VAL A 58 -1.48 0.13 5.44
C VAL A 58 -0.36 0.20 6.48
N PHE A 59 0.66 1.04 6.27
CA PHE A 59 1.75 1.21 7.22
C PHE A 59 1.25 1.73 8.58
N ARG A 60 0.40 2.76 8.58
CA ARG A 60 -0.23 3.28 9.82
C ARG A 60 -1.03 2.20 10.54
N ARG A 61 -1.75 1.35 9.81
CA ARG A 61 -2.51 0.23 10.38
C ARG A 61 -1.58 -0.84 10.96
N ALA A 62 -0.50 -1.20 10.24
CA ALA A 62 0.48 -2.18 10.68
C ALA A 62 1.16 -1.74 12.00
N ILE A 63 1.62 -0.49 12.10
CA ILE A 63 2.21 0.06 13.33
C ILE A 63 1.21 0.02 14.49
N ARG A 64 -0.06 0.34 14.24
CA ARG A 64 -1.10 0.27 15.29
C ARG A 64 -1.32 -1.17 15.76
N SER A 65 -1.26 -2.14 14.85
CA SER A 65 -1.39 -3.56 15.18
C SER A 65 -0.23 -4.03 16.05
N GLU A 66 1.01 -3.75 15.64
CA GLU A 66 2.22 -4.11 16.40
C GLU A 66 2.20 -3.54 17.82
N LYS A 67 1.80 -2.26 17.98
CA LYS A 67 1.67 -1.63 19.30
C LYS A 67 0.62 -2.32 20.19
N ARG A 68 -0.50 -2.74 19.62
CA ARG A 68 -1.56 -3.45 20.37
C ARG A 68 -1.11 -4.84 20.80
N MET A 69 -0.37 -5.54 19.94
CA MET A 69 0.18 -6.87 20.27
C MET A 69 1.21 -6.76 21.40
N ALA A 70 2.14 -5.81 21.32
CA ALA A 70 3.12 -5.58 22.39
C ALA A 70 2.47 -5.21 23.75
N ALA A 71 1.39 -4.42 23.72
CA ALA A 71 0.65 -4.07 24.94
C ALA A 71 -0.13 -5.25 25.54
N GLY A 72 -0.72 -6.10 24.70
CA GLY A 72 -1.45 -7.29 25.15
C GLY A 72 -0.55 -8.39 25.74
N GLU A 73 0.67 -8.52 25.23
CA GLU A 73 1.69 -9.44 25.75
C GLU A 73 2.10 -9.05 27.18
N THR A 74 2.20 -7.75 27.48
CA THR A 74 2.56 -7.25 28.83
C THR A 74 1.51 -7.56 29.90
N THR A 75 0.23 -7.69 29.52
CA THR A 75 -0.87 -8.04 30.45
C THR A 75 -1.09 -9.54 30.62
N ALA A 76 -0.53 -10.38 29.74
CA ALA A 76 -0.66 -11.84 29.83
C ALA A 76 0.43 -12.46 30.74
N ASP A 77 1.55 -11.76 30.92
CA ASP A 77 2.67 -12.17 31.77
C ASP A 77 2.61 -11.62 33.22
N ALA A 78 1.52 -10.95 33.61
CA ALA A 78 1.29 -10.38 34.94
C ALA A 78 0.16 -11.12 35.69
#